data_AF-A0A1I0M081-F1
#
_entry.id   AF-A0A1I0M081-F1
#
_cell.length_a   1.000
_cell.length_b   1.000
_cell.length_c   1.000
_cell.angle_alpha   90.00
_cell.angle_beta   90.00
_cell.angle_gamma   90.00
#
_symmetry.space_group_name_H-M   'P 1'
#
loop_
_entity.id
_entity.type
_entity.pdbx_description
1 polymer ?
#
loop_
_entity_poly.entity_id
_entity_poly.type
_entity_poly.pdbx_seq_one_letter_code
_entity_poly.pdbx_strand_id
1 'polypeptide(L)'
;MYCVIQEIETKKPNKYGYFKELISEIHNSSLNGTDLSYYTHHYGYERFERLIKKAYKISIHRSYREDGKVKKKQYPLGTANYYELADGWFSLYDCCDRKVNIIMKELGVTSDEVYELVDVKLDPLSETVQREFQQTEEYKTHQEYENITTEYAVTKTQFNNKYGFDGVSTEYDKCYDVFGNLMNEAYLDKIKADYVVRQEYEKRSSSYQEEYYSNYSNSYSSGIASKPSSLDKETLKQFYRVLSKKFHPDVNPEVDTSKQMQLLNQLKQEWNI
;
A
#
# COMPACT_ATOMS: atom_id res chain seq x y z
N MET A 1 22.63 -0.33 36.71
CA MET A 1 21.20 -0.06 36.46
C MET A 1 20.57 -1.36 35.99
N TYR A 2 19.30 -1.64 36.25
CA TYR A 2 18.66 -2.86 35.72
C TYR A 2 17.18 -2.65 35.39
N CYS A 3 16.71 -3.27 34.32
CA CYS A 3 15.30 -3.31 33.96
C CYS A 3 14.53 -4.27 34.87
N VAL A 4 13.32 -3.88 35.25
CA VAL A 4 12.33 -4.74 35.89
C VAL A 4 11.03 -4.62 35.13
N ILE A 5 10.50 -5.77 34.75
CA ILE A 5 9.16 -5.91 34.18
C ILE A 5 8.32 -6.64 35.23
N GLN A 6 7.25 -6.01 35.67
CA GLN A 6 6.31 -6.58 36.63
C GLN A 6 5.01 -6.92 35.92
N GLU A 7 4.61 -8.19 35.97
CA GLU A 7 3.26 -8.57 35.57
C GLU A 7 2.26 -8.03 36.59
N ILE A 8 1.22 -7.38 36.09
CA ILE A 8 0.11 -6.81 36.86
C ILE A 8 -1.21 -7.18 36.17
N GLU A 9 -2.30 -7.14 36.93
CA GLU A 9 -3.64 -7.41 36.39
C GLU A 9 -4.37 -6.11 36.01
N THR A 10 -5.00 -6.09 34.84
CA THR A 10 -5.85 -5.00 34.38
C THR A 10 -7.28 -5.17 34.89
N LYS A 11 -7.92 -4.05 35.26
CA LYS A 11 -9.30 -4.08 35.79
C LYS A 11 -10.33 -4.49 34.74
N LYS A 12 -10.09 -4.16 33.47
CA LYS A 12 -11.02 -4.38 32.36
C LYS A 12 -10.32 -5.18 31.26
N PRO A 13 -11.01 -6.15 30.65
CA PRO A 13 -10.50 -6.84 29.46
C PRO A 13 -10.37 -5.85 28.30
N ASN A 14 -9.51 -6.18 27.33
CA ASN A 14 -9.45 -5.45 26.07
C ASN A 14 -10.75 -5.73 25.28
N LYS A 15 -11.36 -4.68 24.72
CA LYS A 15 -12.62 -4.79 23.96
C LYS A 15 -12.41 -4.83 22.45
N TYR A 16 -11.17 -4.64 22.01
CA TYR A 16 -10.79 -4.51 20.62
C TYR A 16 -10.09 -5.79 20.15
N GLY A 17 -10.82 -6.91 20.22
CA GLY A 17 -10.45 -8.12 19.50
C GLY A 17 -10.62 -7.95 18.00
N TYR A 18 -9.94 -8.79 17.22
CA TYR A 18 -10.20 -8.86 15.78
C TYR A 18 -11.64 -9.27 15.51
N PHE A 19 -12.13 -8.92 14.32
CA PHE A 19 -13.47 -9.27 13.90
C PHE A 19 -13.56 -10.75 13.58
N LYS A 20 -14.72 -11.36 13.89
CA LYS A 20 -14.94 -12.79 13.66
C LYS A 20 -15.30 -13.13 12.22
N GLU A 21 -15.73 -12.14 11.46
CA GLU A 21 -16.30 -12.34 10.12
C GLU A 21 -15.82 -11.25 9.16
N LEU A 22 -15.41 -11.67 7.97
CA LEU A 22 -15.28 -10.84 6.78
C LEU A 22 -16.54 -11.05 5.93
N ILE A 23 -17.23 -9.98 5.59
CA ILE A 23 -18.53 -10.02 4.91
C ILE A 23 -18.36 -9.42 3.52
N SER A 24 -18.90 -10.13 2.52
CA SER A 24 -19.10 -9.62 1.17
C SER A 24 -20.57 -9.24 0.98
N GLU A 25 -20.83 -8.05 0.45
CA GLU A 25 -22.17 -7.56 0.18
C GLU A 25 -22.23 -6.78 -1.13
N ILE A 26 -23.42 -6.71 -1.74
CA ILE A 26 -23.63 -5.86 -2.91
C ILE A 26 -23.97 -4.43 -2.47
N HIS A 27 -23.15 -3.48 -2.90
CA HIS A 27 -23.50 -2.07 -2.85
C HIS A 27 -24.39 -1.75 -4.05
N ASN A 28 -25.68 -1.58 -3.81
CA ASN A 28 -26.63 -1.24 -4.86
C ASN A 28 -26.56 0.25 -5.20
N SER A 29 -26.31 0.57 -6.48
CA SER A 29 -26.27 1.95 -6.96
C SER A 29 -26.74 2.04 -8.41
N SER A 30 -27.36 3.16 -8.78
CA SER A 30 -27.75 3.42 -10.17
C SER A 30 -27.59 4.90 -10.50
N LEU A 31 -27.22 5.19 -11.75
CA LEU A 31 -27.13 6.55 -12.27
C LEU A 31 -27.79 6.60 -13.64
N ASN A 32 -28.80 7.46 -13.81
CA ASN A 32 -29.54 7.62 -15.07
C ASN A 32 -30.07 6.29 -15.65
N GLY A 33 -30.55 5.38 -14.79
CA GLY A 33 -31.05 4.06 -15.19
C GLY A 33 -29.96 3.03 -15.53
N THR A 34 -28.68 3.41 -15.42
CA THR A 34 -27.55 2.47 -15.52
C THR A 34 -27.23 1.91 -14.15
N ASP A 35 -27.16 0.58 -14.05
CA ASP A 35 -26.73 -0.12 -12.85
C ASP A 35 -25.22 0.13 -12.63
N LEU A 36 -24.89 0.66 -11.46
CA LEU A 36 -23.53 0.92 -10.98
C LEU A 36 -23.22 0.08 -9.73
N SER A 37 -24.00 -0.96 -9.47
CA SER A 37 -23.80 -1.81 -8.30
C SER A 37 -22.50 -2.60 -8.40
N TYR A 38 -21.85 -2.79 -7.27
CA TYR A 38 -20.60 -3.55 -7.16
C TYR A 38 -20.53 -4.24 -5.80
N TYR A 39 -19.75 -5.31 -5.71
CA TYR A 39 -19.48 -6.01 -4.47
C TYR A 39 -18.48 -5.22 -3.63
N THR A 40 -18.84 -4.98 -2.38
CA THR A 40 -17.97 -4.40 -1.37
C THR A 40 -17.76 -5.41 -0.25
N HIS A 41 -16.77 -5.15 0.61
CA HIS A 41 -16.56 -5.95 1.79
C HIS A 41 -16.39 -5.07 3.02
N HIS A 42 -16.75 -5.64 4.17
CA HIS A 42 -16.54 -5.04 5.46
C HIS A 42 -16.39 -6.14 6.52
N TYR A 43 -15.85 -5.80 7.67
CA TYR A 43 -15.83 -6.71 8.81
C TYR A 43 -17.15 -6.66 9.57
N GLY A 44 -17.65 -7.82 10.00
CA GLY A 44 -18.87 -7.93 10.80
C GLY A 44 -18.78 -7.20 12.15
N TYR A 45 -19.88 -7.13 12.89
CA TYR A 45 -19.89 -6.41 14.18
C TYR A 45 -19.28 -7.22 15.33
N GLU A 46 -19.32 -8.55 15.25
CA GLU A 46 -18.80 -9.41 16.29
C GLU A 46 -17.26 -9.44 16.30
N ARG A 47 -16.70 -9.40 17.51
CA ARG A 47 -15.26 -9.48 17.75
C ARG A 47 -14.93 -10.62 18.68
N PHE A 48 -13.69 -11.13 18.59
CA PHE A 48 -13.18 -12.07 19.56
C PHE A 48 -13.06 -11.44 20.96
N GLU A 49 -13.38 -12.24 21.98
CA GLU A 49 -13.26 -11.79 23.36
C GLU A 49 -11.82 -11.90 23.85
N ARG A 50 -11.25 -10.76 24.26
CA ARG A 50 -9.89 -10.67 24.78
C ARG A 50 -9.87 -10.76 26.30
N LEU A 51 -9.99 -11.99 26.82
CA LEU A 51 -10.18 -12.26 28.26
C LEU A 51 -8.92 -12.14 29.12
N ILE A 52 -7.71 -12.27 28.54
CA ILE A 52 -6.43 -12.12 29.27
C ILE A 52 -6.30 -10.69 29.82
N LYS A 53 -6.20 -10.56 31.15
CA LYS A 53 -6.09 -9.29 31.86
C LYS A 53 -4.67 -8.98 32.34
N LYS A 54 -3.66 -9.49 31.62
CA LYS A 54 -2.25 -9.23 31.97
C LYS A 54 -1.79 -7.89 31.41
N ALA A 55 -0.94 -7.22 32.16
CA ALA A 55 -0.14 -6.10 31.69
C ALA A 55 1.24 -6.12 32.35
N TYR A 56 2.19 -5.45 31.73
CA TYR A 56 3.60 -5.51 32.05
C TYR A 56 4.10 -4.11 32.32
N LYS A 57 4.29 -3.80 33.61
CA LYS A 57 4.84 -2.52 34.05
C LYS A 57 6.35 -2.56 33.92
N ILE A 58 6.90 -1.71 33.08
CA ILE A 58 8.32 -1.62 32.75
C ILE A 58 8.93 -0.47 33.54
N SER A 59 9.99 -0.75 34.29
CA SER A 59 10.74 0.25 35.04
C SER A 59 12.23 -0.02 35.05
N ILE A 60 13.00 1.06 35.10
CA ILE A 60 14.44 1.02 35.33
C ILE A 60 14.72 1.26 36.81
N HIS A 61 15.55 0.43 37.40
CA HIS A 61 15.94 0.52 38.79
C HIS A 61 17.43 0.83 38.94
N ARG A 62 17.75 1.75 39.87
CA ARG A 62 19.11 2.07 40.29
C ARG A 62 19.24 1.87 41.79
N SER A 63 20.08 0.92 42.18
CA SER A 63 20.53 0.75 43.56
C SER A 63 21.73 1.66 43.81
N TYR A 64 21.78 2.29 44.98
CA TYR A 64 22.87 3.15 45.44
C TYR A 64 23.03 3.04 46.96
N ARG A 65 24.13 3.54 47.51
CA ARG A 65 24.32 3.61 48.97
C ARG A 65 24.25 5.05 49.44
N GLU A 66 23.56 5.27 50.54
CA GLU A 66 23.49 6.54 51.26
C GLU A 66 23.60 6.21 52.74
N ASP A 67 24.59 6.82 53.43
CA ASP A 67 24.93 6.54 54.83
C ASP A 67 25.13 5.05 55.14
N GLY A 68 25.81 4.34 54.22
CA GLY A 68 26.09 2.90 54.35
C GLY A 68 24.88 1.99 54.12
N LYS A 69 23.67 2.54 53.96
CA LYS A 69 22.44 1.77 53.67
C LYS A 69 22.19 1.69 52.17
N VAL A 70 21.78 0.51 51.69
CA VAL A 70 21.38 0.33 50.30
C VAL A 70 20.00 0.94 50.10
N LYS A 71 19.90 1.91 49.18
CA LYS A 71 18.65 2.52 48.72
C LYS A 71 18.43 2.19 47.24
N LYS A 72 17.18 2.29 46.81
CA LYS A 72 16.75 2.00 45.44
C LYS A 72 15.87 3.13 44.91
N LYS A 73 16.25 3.71 43.77
CA LYS A 73 15.41 4.64 43.00
C LYS A 73 14.80 3.89 41.82
N GLN A 74 13.52 4.16 41.54
CA GLN A 74 12.76 3.52 40.48
C GLN A 74 12.29 4.54 39.45
N TYR A 75 12.40 4.16 38.18
CA TYR A 75 12.08 4.99 37.02
C TYR A 75 11.03 4.28 36.15
N PRO A 76 9.72 4.55 36.35
CA PRO A 76 8.68 3.88 35.58
C PRO A 76 8.64 4.38 34.13
N LEU A 77 8.90 3.50 33.17
CA LEU A 77 8.89 3.80 31.73
C LEU A 77 7.49 3.70 31.16
N GLY A 78 6.83 2.56 31.30
CA GLY A 78 5.53 2.35 30.66
C GLY A 78 4.83 1.13 31.20
N THR A 79 3.63 0.91 30.70
CA THR A 79 2.89 -0.33 30.93
C THR A 79 2.37 -0.77 29.57
N ALA A 80 2.70 -1.99 29.17
CA ALA A 80 2.13 -2.63 27.98
C ALA A 80 1.09 -3.65 28.43
N ASN A 81 -0.12 -3.63 27.90
CA ASN A 81 -1.07 -4.71 28.13
C ASN A 81 -0.70 -5.93 27.27
N TYR A 82 -1.21 -7.12 27.62
CA TYR A 82 -0.91 -8.37 26.91
C TYR A 82 -1.14 -8.26 25.40
N TYR A 83 -2.25 -7.66 24.97
CA TYR A 83 -2.59 -7.58 23.56
C TYR A 83 -1.79 -6.51 22.80
N GLU A 84 -1.33 -5.46 23.47
CA GLU A 84 -0.39 -4.51 22.87
C GLU A 84 0.95 -5.18 22.52
N LEU A 85 1.41 -6.14 23.34
CA LEU A 85 2.58 -6.97 23.01
C LEU A 85 2.24 -8.03 21.96
N ALA A 86 1.07 -8.67 22.08
CA ALA A 86 0.64 -9.76 21.19
C ALA A 86 0.45 -9.29 19.74
N ASP A 87 -0.13 -8.11 19.55
CA ASP A 87 -0.34 -7.51 18.23
C ASP A 87 0.94 -6.80 17.71
N GLY A 88 1.97 -6.63 18.56
CA GLY A 88 3.21 -5.91 18.20
C GLY A 88 3.08 -4.39 18.16
N TRP A 89 2.07 -3.81 18.84
CA TRP A 89 1.79 -2.37 18.83
C TRP A 89 2.62 -1.59 19.87
N PHE A 90 3.20 -2.28 20.85
CA PHE A 90 4.04 -1.65 21.85
C PHE A 90 5.51 -1.74 21.49
N SER A 91 6.14 -0.59 21.32
CA SER A 91 7.60 -0.44 21.30
C SER A 91 8.01 0.59 22.36
N LEU A 92 9.19 0.42 22.95
CA LEU A 92 9.69 1.41 23.91
C LEU A 92 9.92 2.77 23.24
N TYR A 93 10.33 2.75 21.97
CA TYR A 93 10.58 3.95 21.16
C TYR A 93 9.32 4.79 21.01
N ASP A 94 8.22 4.20 20.55
CA ASP A 94 6.98 4.93 20.27
C ASP A 94 6.23 5.33 21.55
N CYS A 95 6.31 4.48 22.59
CA CYS A 95 5.47 4.64 23.77
C CYS A 95 6.17 5.37 24.94
N CYS A 96 7.51 5.40 24.99
CA CYS A 96 8.24 5.79 26.20
C CYS A 96 9.39 6.80 25.99
N ASP A 97 9.64 7.30 24.79
CA ASP A 97 10.78 8.18 24.46
C ASP A 97 10.96 9.36 25.44
N ARG A 98 9.87 10.07 25.77
CA ARG A 98 9.92 11.19 26.74
C ARG A 98 10.49 10.79 28.09
N LYS A 99 10.20 9.57 28.55
CA LYS A 99 10.68 9.07 29.85
C LYS A 99 12.10 8.52 29.77
N VAL A 100 12.47 7.92 28.63
CA VAL A 100 13.86 7.55 28.34
C VAL A 100 14.74 8.81 28.40
N ASN A 101 14.32 9.90 27.75
CA ASN A 101 15.00 11.19 27.79
C ASN A 101 15.20 11.75 29.21
N ILE A 102 14.23 11.54 30.12
CA ILE A 102 14.38 11.95 31.54
C ILE A 102 15.44 11.11 32.24
N ILE A 103 15.41 9.78 32.02
CA ILE A 103 16.38 8.85 32.62
C ILE A 103 17.80 9.15 32.14
N MET A 104 17.98 9.42 30.84
CA MET A 104 19.28 9.82 30.28
C MET A 104 19.84 11.04 30.99
N LYS A 105 19.03 12.10 31.16
CA LYS A 105 19.44 13.33 31.83
C LYS A 105 19.76 13.13 33.32
N GLU A 106 18.94 12.36 34.03
CA GLU A 106 19.14 12.13 35.47
C GLU A 106 20.31 11.18 35.79
N LEU A 107 20.54 10.18 34.93
CA LEU A 107 21.51 9.12 35.20
C LEU A 107 22.82 9.31 34.44
N GLY A 108 22.88 10.24 33.48
CA GLY A 108 24.05 10.45 32.63
C GLY A 108 24.34 9.27 31.71
N VAL A 109 23.30 8.57 31.26
CA VAL A 109 23.37 7.42 30.35
C VAL A 109 22.89 7.80 28.96
N THR A 110 23.32 7.04 27.97
CA THR A 110 22.87 7.19 26.58
C THR A 110 21.46 6.59 26.38
N SER A 111 20.80 6.95 25.29
CA SER A 111 19.53 6.34 24.89
C SER A 111 19.69 4.85 24.66
N ASP A 112 20.74 4.47 23.94
CA ASP A 112 20.99 3.10 23.50
C ASP A 112 21.19 2.18 24.70
N GLU A 113 21.93 2.63 25.72
CA GLU A 113 22.07 1.90 26.99
C GLU A 113 20.73 1.69 27.71
N VAL A 114 19.76 2.60 27.57
CA VAL A 114 18.43 2.43 28.16
C VAL A 114 17.58 1.47 27.35
N TYR A 115 17.59 1.59 26.01
CA TYR A 115 16.85 0.70 25.11
C TYR A 115 17.37 -0.75 25.24
N GLU A 116 18.68 -0.98 25.06
CA GLU A 116 19.30 -2.31 25.18
C GLU A 116 18.98 -2.97 26.54
N LEU A 117 19.02 -2.20 27.63
CA LEU A 117 18.73 -2.71 28.97
C LEU A 117 17.27 -3.19 29.12
N VAL A 118 16.34 -2.54 28.42
CA VAL A 118 14.92 -2.92 28.43
C VAL A 118 14.67 -4.06 27.46
N ASP A 119 15.19 -3.98 26.24
CA ASP A 119 14.96 -4.92 25.14
C ASP A 119 15.43 -6.33 25.49
N VAL A 120 16.58 -6.48 26.18
CA VAL A 120 17.06 -7.78 26.72
C VAL A 120 16.02 -8.50 27.57
N LYS A 121 15.08 -7.79 28.19
CA LYS A 121 13.97 -8.39 28.97
C LYS A 121 12.64 -8.34 28.25
N LEU A 122 12.38 -7.29 27.48
CA LEU A 122 11.11 -7.08 26.82
C LEU A 122 10.96 -7.99 25.62
N ASP A 123 12.01 -8.19 24.82
CA ASP A 123 11.92 -8.97 23.58
C ASP A 123 11.54 -10.43 23.83
N PRO A 124 12.21 -11.18 24.74
CA PRO A 124 11.82 -12.57 25.00
C PRO A 124 10.40 -12.72 25.56
N LEU A 125 9.94 -11.70 26.31
CA LEU A 125 8.58 -11.63 26.81
C LEU A 125 7.59 -11.40 25.67
N SER A 126 7.85 -10.41 24.81
CA SER A 126 7.04 -10.09 23.64
C SER A 126 6.93 -11.29 22.70
N GLU A 127 8.05 -11.96 22.39
CA GLU A 127 8.07 -13.17 21.56
C GLU A 127 7.22 -14.29 22.16
N THR A 128 7.25 -14.46 23.49
CA THR A 128 6.44 -15.48 24.16
C THR A 128 4.95 -15.15 24.05
N VAL A 129 4.57 -13.90 24.35
CA VAL A 129 3.19 -13.42 24.23
C VAL A 129 2.67 -13.52 22.79
N GLN A 130 3.49 -13.15 21.81
CA GLN A 130 3.16 -13.27 20.39
C GLN A 130 2.98 -14.73 19.98
N ARG A 131 3.88 -15.63 20.39
CA ARG A 131 3.77 -17.06 20.09
C ARG A 131 2.52 -17.69 20.69
N GLU A 132 2.16 -17.31 21.92
CA GLU A 132 0.91 -17.72 22.56
C GLU A 132 -0.31 -17.21 21.78
N PHE A 133 -0.30 -15.93 21.41
CA PHE A 133 -1.40 -15.32 20.66
C PHE A 133 -1.56 -15.91 19.25
N GLN A 134 -0.46 -16.24 18.58
CA GLN A 134 -0.46 -16.86 17.26
C GLN A 134 -1.17 -18.23 17.22
N GLN A 135 -1.28 -18.91 18.36
CA GLN A 135 -2.02 -20.18 18.45
C GLN A 135 -3.53 -20.00 18.59
N THR A 136 -4.00 -18.77 18.85
CA THR A 136 -5.42 -18.47 19.07
C THR A 136 -6.21 -18.48 17.76
N GLU A 137 -7.49 -18.79 17.86
CA GLU A 137 -8.41 -18.67 16.73
C GLU A 137 -8.54 -17.22 16.27
N GLU A 138 -8.51 -16.25 17.19
CA GLU A 138 -8.51 -14.82 16.87
C GLU A 138 -7.40 -14.45 15.88
N TYR A 139 -6.17 -14.87 16.16
CA TYR A 139 -5.03 -14.58 15.29
C TYR A 139 -5.13 -15.28 13.93
N LYS A 140 -5.51 -16.56 13.91
CA LYS A 140 -5.64 -17.33 12.67
C LYS A 140 -6.70 -16.74 11.75
N THR A 141 -7.88 -16.38 12.30
CA THR A 141 -8.95 -15.72 11.56
C THR A 141 -8.50 -14.36 11.01
N HIS A 142 -7.78 -13.56 11.80
CA HIS A 142 -7.24 -12.29 11.32
C HIS A 142 -6.25 -12.48 10.17
N GLN A 143 -5.30 -13.42 10.30
CA GLN A 143 -4.34 -13.75 9.24
C GLN A 143 -5.02 -14.24 7.96
N GLU A 144 -6.06 -15.06 8.08
CA GLU A 144 -6.86 -15.51 6.94
C GLU A 144 -7.49 -14.31 6.21
N TYR A 145 -8.08 -13.35 6.93
CA TYR A 145 -8.69 -12.17 6.33
C TYR A 145 -7.69 -11.20 5.71
N GLU A 146 -6.52 -11.00 6.33
CA GLU A 146 -5.43 -10.23 5.73
C GLU A 146 -4.95 -10.88 4.43
N ASN A 147 -4.85 -12.20 4.37
CA ASN A 147 -4.47 -12.92 3.16
C ASN A 147 -5.53 -12.75 2.07
N ILE A 148 -6.82 -12.94 2.39
CA ILE A 148 -7.94 -12.77 1.45
C ILE A 148 -7.96 -11.34 0.88
N THR A 149 -7.87 -10.32 1.74
CA THR A 149 -7.93 -8.92 1.30
C THR A 149 -6.69 -8.49 0.51
N THR A 150 -5.52 -9.04 0.84
CA THR A 150 -4.29 -8.84 0.06
C THR A 150 -4.40 -9.48 -1.33
N GLU A 151 -4.85 -10.73 -1.41
CA GLU A 151 -5.05 -11.44 -2.68
C GLU A 151 -6.10 -10.75 -3.55
N TYR A 152 -7.20 -10.30 -2.94
CA TYR A 152 -8.22 -9.48 -3.59
C TYR A 152 -7.61 -8.21 -4.21
N ALA A 153 -6.81 -7.44 -3.46
CA ALA A 153 -6.19 -6.21 -3.96
C ALA A 153 -5.23 -6.47 -5.14
N VAL A 154 -4.44 -7.55 -5.06
CA VAL A 154 -3.54 -7.98 -6.14
C VAL A 154 -4.34 -8.39 -7.37
N THR A 155 -5.35 -9.26 -7.21
CA THR A 155 -6.16 -9.79 -8.31
C THR A 155 -6.96 -8.68 -9.00
N LYS A 156 -7.54 -7.77 -8.24
CA LYS A 156 -8.21 -6.57 -8.74
C LYS A 156 -7.28 -5.72 -9.60
N THR A 157 -6.07 -5.47 -9.12
CA THR A 157 -5.05 -4.70 -9.86
C THR A 157 -4.68 -5.40 -11.17
N GLN A 158 -4.45 -6.72 -11.14
CA GLN A 158 -4.14 -7.50 -12.33
C GLN A 158 -5.30 -7.52 -13.35
N PHE A 159 -6.54 -7.67 -12.87
CA PHE A 159 -7.74 -7.63 -13.71
C PHE A 159 -7.88 -6.27 -14.39
N ASN A 160 -7.77 -5.18 -13.62
CA ASN A 160 -7.88 -3.82 -14.14
C ASN A 160 -6.81 -3.55 -15.20
N ASN A 161 -5.55 -3.91 -14.92
CA ASN A 161 -4.45 -3.78 -15.88
C ASN A 161 -4.69 -4.59 -17.16
N LYS A 162 -5.16 -5.84 -17.03
CA LYS A 162 -5.44 -6.72 -18.18
C LYS A 162 -6.45 -6.11 -19.15
N TYR A 163 -7.51 -5.50 -18.62
CA TYR A 163 -8.59 -4.92 -19.42
C TYR A 163 -8.45 -3.41 -19.66
N GLY A 164 -7.30 -2.82 -19.29
CA GLY A 164 -6.99 -1.41 -19.55
C GLY A 164 -7.85 -0.44 -18.74
N PHE A 165 -8.24 -0.82 -17.52
CA PHE A 165 -8.87 0.06 -16.55
C PHE A 165 -7.80 0.69 -15.64
N ASP A 166 -8.15 1.81 -15.01
CA ASP A 166 -7.34 2.38 -13.92
C ASP A 166 -7.20 1.36 -12.77
N GLY A 167 -6.04 1.34 -12.11
CA GLY A 167 -5.74 0.43 -11.00
C GLY A 167 -6.73 0.56 -9.84
N VAL A 168 -7.33 1.75 -9.65
CA VAL A 168 -8.35 1.99 -8.61
C VAL A 168 -9.80 1.74 -9.06
N SER A 169 -9.99 1.22 -10.28
CA SER A 169 -11.31 0.98 -10.85
C SER A 169 -12.10 -0.11 -10.11
N THR A 170 -13.43 0.04 -10.06
CA THR A 170 -14.38 -0.93 -9.47
C THR A 170 -14.88 -1.97 -10.47
N GLU A 171 -14.33 -2.04 -11.68
CA GLU A 171 -14.77 -2.99 -12.72
C GLU A 171 -14.60 -4.46 -12.29
N TYR A 172 -13.52 -4.79 -11.57
CA TYR A 172 -13.38 -6.10 -10.93
C TYR A 172 -14.51 -6.39 -9.95
N ASP A 173 -14.82 -5.42 -9.09
CA ASP A 173 -15.82 -5.53 -8.02
C ASP A 173 -17.25 -5.67 -8.57
N LYS A 174 -17.51 -5.30 -9.83
CA LYS A 174 -18.79 -5.56 -10.49
C LYS A 174 -18.96 -7.02 -10.90
N CYS A 175 -17.85 -7.74 -11.06
CA CYS A 175 -17.82 -9.14 -11.48
C CYS A 175 -17.63 -10.10 -10.30
N TYR A 176 -16.72 -9.77 -9.40
CA TYR A 176 -16.23 -10.66 -8.35
C TYR A 176 -16.39 -10.06 -6.96
N ASP A 177 -16.52 -10.91 -5.95
CA ASP A 177 -16.45 -10.50 -4.56
C ASP A 177 -15.01 -10.50 -3.99
N VAL A 178 -14.87 -10.14 -2.72
CA VAL A 178 -13.59 -10.13 -1.99
C VAL A 178 -12.94 -11.52 -1.87
N PHE A 179 -13.73 -12.59 -1.98
CA PHE A 179 -13.24 -13.98 -1.94
C PHE A 179 -12.87 -14.51 -3.33
N GLY A 180 -13.05 -13.71 -4.39
CA GLY A 180 -12.77 -14.10 -5.77
C GLY A 180 -13.89 -14.93 -6.43
N ASN A 181 -15.07 -15.02 -5.82
CA ASN A 181 -16.20 -15.70 -6.42
C ASN A 181 -16.75 -14.88 -7.58
N LEU A 182 -17.03 -15.52 -8.72
CA LEU A 182 -17.70 -14.85 -9.84
C LEU A 182 -19.18 -14.67 -9.53
N MET A 183 -19.60 -13.42 -9.41
CA MET A 183 -20.95 -13.04 -9.03
C MET A 183 -21.78 -12.52 -10.20
N ASN A 184 -21.12 -11.93 -11.21
CA ASN A 184 -21.79 -11.39 -12.40
C ASN A 184 -21.07 -11.82 -13.69
N GLU A 185 -21.42 -13.01 -14.18
CA GLU A 185 -20.88 -13.59 -15.41
C GLU A 185 -21.20 -12.74 -16.65
N ALA A 186 -22.43 -12.22 -16.74
CA ALA A 186 -22.85 -11.40 -17.88
C ALA A 186 -22.02 -10.11 -18.02
N TYR A 187 -21.72 -9.44 -16.91
CA TYR A 187 -20.88 -8.24 -16.93
C TYR A 187 -19.42 -8.56 -17.27
N LEU A 188 -18.89 -9.68 -16.76
CA LEU A 188 -17.56 -10.15 -17.10
C LEU A 188 -17.43 -10.41 -18.61
N ASP A 189 -18.42 -11.06 -19.21
CA ASP A 189 -18.41 -11.35 -20.64
C ASP A 189 -18.53 -10.09 -21.49
N LYS A 190 -19.28 -9.09 -21.02
CA LYS A 190 -19.28 -7.75 -21.62
C LYS A 190 -17.88 -7.12 -21.60
N ILE A 191 -17.19 -7.12 -20.46
CA ILE A 191 -15.81 -6.59 -20.34
C ILE A 191 -14.87 -7.30 -21.33
N LYS A 192 -14.96 -8.64 -21.43
CA LYS A 192 -14.15 -9.42 -22.37
C LYS A 192 -14.44 -9.04 -23.82
N ALA A 193 -15.72 -8.92 -24.19
CA ALA A 193 -16.13 -8.53 -25.54
C ALA A 193 -15.63 -7.12 -25.89
N ASP A 194 -15.85 -6.15 -25.01
CA ASP A 194 -15.40 -4.76 -25.18
C ASP A 194 -13.88 -4.67 -25.30
N TYR A 195 -13.14 -5.50 -24.57
CA TYR A 195 -11.70 -5.61 -24.69
C TYR A 195 -11.24 -6.14 -26.06
N VAL A 196 -11.86 -7.20 -26.56
CA VAL A 196 -11.54 -7.75 -27.89
C VAL A 196 -11.80 -6.70 -28.98
N VAL A 197 -12.95 -6.01 -28.92
CA VAL A 197 -13.29 -4.93 -29.86
C VAL A 197 -12.26 -3.80 -29.82
N ARG A 198 -11.85 -3.35 -28.63
CA ARG A 198 -10.79 -2.33 -28.47
C ARG A 198 -9.46 -2.78 -29.07
N GLN A 199 -9.04 -4.01 -28.79
CA GLN A 199 -7.78 -4.57 -29.32
C GLN A 199 -7.80 -4.70 -30.85
N GLU A 200 -8.93 -5.09 -31.44
CA GLU A 200 -9.08 -5.11 -32.90
C GLU A 200 -9.01 -3.72 -33.52
N TYR A 201 -9.67 -2.74 -32.89
CA TYR A 201 -9.63 -1.35 -33.33
C TYR A 201 -8.21 -0.77 -33.26
N GLU A 202 -7.49 -1.00 -32.16
CA GLU A 202 -6.10 -0.55 -31.99
C GLU A 202 -5.15 -1.18 -33.02
N LYS A 203 -5.31 -2.47 -33.33
CA LYS A 203 -4.54 -3.14 -34.39
C LYS A 203 -4.82 -2.54 -35.77
N ARG A 204 -6.10 -2.33 -36.11
CA ARG A 204 -6.50 -1.71 -37.40
C ARG A 204 -5.98 -0.28 -37.49
N SER A 205 -6.13 0.51 -36.43
CA SER A 205 -5.64 1.89 -36.37
C SER A 205 -4.11 1.95 -36.51
N SER A 206 -3.39 1.04 -35.86
CA SER A 206 -1.93 0.94 -35.97
C SER A 206 -1.49 0.56 -37.39
N SER A 207 -2.16 -0.38 -38.05
CA SER A 207 -1.85 -0.72 -39.44
C SER A 207 -2.13 0.43 -40.41
N TYR A 208 -3.22 1.17 -40.20
CA TYR A 208 -3.50 2.39 -40.99
C TYR A 208 -2.44 3.47 -40.77
N GLN A 209 -1.96 3.64 -39.54
CA GLN A 209 -0.89 4.59 -39.24
C GLN A 209 0.45 4.17 -39.87
N GLU A 210 0.83 2.89 -39.79
CA GLU A 210 2.04 2.37 -40.45
C GLU A 210 1.97 2.52 -41.98
N GLU A 211 0.82 2.24 -42.59
CA GLU A 211 0.60 2.41 -44.04
C GLU A 211 0.68 3.90 -44.45
N TYR A 212 0.15 4.80 -43.64
CA TYR A 212 0.24 6.24 -43.87
C TYR A 212 1.68 6.77 -43.72
N TYR A 213 2.41 6.34 -42.68
CA TYR A 213 3.80 6.75 -42.44
C TYR A 213 4.78 6.17 -43.46
N SER A 214 4.57 4.92 -43.91
CA SER A 214 5.40 4.31 -44.95
C SER A 214 5.23 5.02 -46.29
N ASN A 215 4.01 5.42 -46.65
CA ASN A 215 3.76 6.23 -47.85
C ASN A 215 4.35 7.65 -47.77
N TYR A 216 4.38 8.27 -46.58
CA TYR A 216 4.98 9.61 -46.42
C TYR A 216 6.52 9.59 -46.39
N SER A 217 7.13 8.46 -45.97
CA SER A 217 8.60 8.30 -45.91
C SER A 217 9.27 8.11 -47.28
N ASN A 218 8.49 7.89 -48.34
CA ASN A 218 9.02 7.70 -49.71
C ASN A 218 9.34 9.02 -50.44
N SER A 219 9.22 10.17 -49.78
CA SER A 219 9.58 11.46 -50.33
C SER A 219 10.35 12.27 -49.29
N TYR A 220 11.66 12.04 -49.19
CA TYR A 220 12.73 13.05 -49.02
C TYR A 220 14.04 12.36 -48.62
N SER A 221 14.93 12.22 -49.61
CA SER A 221 16.35 11.91 -49.41
C SER A 221 17.14 13.21 -49.45
N SER A 222 17.77 13.59 -48.34
CA SER A 222 19.14 14.14 -48.21
C SER A 222 19.32 14.72 -46.80
N GLY A 223 20.35 14.33 -46.06
CA GLY A 223 21.54 15.18 -45.88
C GLY A 223 22.15 14.96 -44.50
N ILE A 224 23.48 15.01 -44.42
CA ILE A 224 24.36 14.49 -43.37
C ILE A 224 24.55 15.50 -42.22
N ALA A 225 24.45 15.08 -40.94
CA ALA A 225 25.42 15.35 -39.85
C ALA A 225 24.99 14.84 -38.45
N SER A 226 25.99 14.34 -37.70
CA SER A 226 26.11 14.02 -36.24
C SER A 226 25.09 13.08 -35.56
N LYS A 227 25.60 11.95 -35.05
CA LYS A 227 24.86 10.86 -34.38
C LYS A 227 24.59 11.16 -32.88
N PRO A 228 23.34 11.16 -32.42
CA PRO A 228 22.98 10.70 -31.08
C PRO A 228 22.98 9.17 -31.04
N SER A 229 23.14 8.54 -29.87
CA SER A 229 23.20 7.09 -29.75
C SER A 229 21.91 6.44 -30.27
N SER A 230 22.00 5.22 -30.83
CA SER A 230 20.87 4.55 -31.48
C SER A 230 19.66 4.31 -30.57
N LEU A 231 19.89 4.26 -29.25
CA LEU A 231 18.85 4.10 -28.23
C LEU A 231 18.04 5.40 -28.04
N ASP A 232 18.69 6.57 -28.10
CA ASP A 232 18.04 7.87 -27.91
C ASP A 232 17.13 8.23 -29.08
N LYS A 233 17.46 7.79 -30.30
CA LYS A 233 16.71 8.15 -31.51
C LYS A 233 15.31 7.53 -31.56
N GLU A 234 15.16 6.28 -31.09
CA GLU A 234 13.85 5.64 -31.00
C GLU A 234 12.98 6.28 -29.93
N THR A 235 13.55 6.59 -28.77
CA THR A 235 12.86 7.31 -27.70
C THR A 235 12.43 8.70 -28.15
N LEU A 236 13.29 9.46 -28.83
CA LEU A 236 12.93 10.77 -29.40
C LEU A 236 11.83 10.66 -30.47
N LYS A 237 11.83 9.61 -31.29
CA LYS A 237 10.73 9.31 -32.23
C LYS A 237 9.43 8.99 -31.52
N GLN A 238 9.47 8.22 -30.42
CA GLN A 238 8.29 7.94 -29.60
C GLN A 238 7.75 9.23 -28.98
N PHE A 239 8.61 10.08 -28.41
CA PHE A 239 8.22 11.38 -27.85
C PHE A 239 7.58 12.27 -28.91
N TYR A 240 8.17 12.36 -30.10
CA TYR A 240 7.61 13.13 -31.21
C TYR A 240 6.23 12.59 -31.61
N ARG A 241 6.05 11.27 -31.73
CA ARG A 241 4.75 10.66 -32.08
C ARG A 241 3.66 10.99 -31.06
N VAL A 242 3.97 10.86 -29.77
CA VAL A 242 3.02 11.15 -28.68
C VAL A 242 2.64 12.63 -28.68
N LEU A 243 3.62 13.51 -28.77
CA LEU A 243 3.39 14.96 -28.77
C LEU A 243 2.65 15.42 -30.03
N SER A 244 3.02 14.90 -31.21
CA SER A 244 2.35 15.22 -32.47
C SER A 244 0.88 14.77 -32.47
N LYS A 245 0.55 13.62 -31.87
CA LYS A 245 -0.83 13.17 -31.70
C LYS A 245 -1.60 14.08 -30.75
N LYS A 246 -0.98 14.51 -29.66
CA LYS A 246 -1.61 15.35 -28.63
C LYS A 246 -1.90 16.77 -29.13
N PHE A 247 -1.02 17.34 -29.94
CA PHE A 247 -1.13 18.72 -30.43
C PHE A 247 -1.61 18.80 -31.89
N HIS A 248 -2.13 17.71 -32.46
CA HIS A 248 -2.66 17.73 -33.82
C HIS A 248 -3.92 18.62 -33.89
N PRO A 249 -4.09 19.47 -34.92
CA PRO A 249 -5.27 20.31 -35.09
C PRO A 249 -6.58 19.50 -35.11
N ASP A 250 -6.58 18.33 -35.76
CA ASP A 250 -7.77 17.45 -35.83
C ASP A 250 -8.25 16.93 -34.46
N VAL A 251 -7.35 16.87 -33.46
CA VAL A 251 -7.69 16.44 -32.09
C VAL A 251 -7.97 17.64 -31.19
N ASN A 252 -7.64 18.86 -31.64
CA ASN A 252 -7.83 20.11 -30.91
C ASN A 252 -8.58 21.16 -31.78
N PRO A 253 -9.80 20.87 -32.26
CA PRO A 253 -10.51 21.74 -33.21
C PRO A 253 -10.88 23.12 -32.64
N GLU A 254 -10.93 23.26 -31.31
CA GLU A 254 -11.27 24.50 -30.61
C GLU A 254 -10.05 25.25 -30.04
N VAL A 255 -8.84 24.70 -30.20
CA VAL A 255 -7.61 25.25 -29.62
C VAL A 255 -6.54 25.40 -30.70
N ASP A 256 -6.08 26.63 -30.94
CA ASP A 256 -4.99 26.88 -31.88
C ASP A 256 -3.67 26.30 -31.36
N THR A 257 -3.29 25.16 -31.94
CA THR A 257 -2.08 24.39 -31.62
C THR A 257 -0.95 24.64 -32.63
N SER A 258 -1.11 25.62 -33.52
CA SER A 258 -0.19 25.87 -34.64
C SER A 258 1.24 26.19 -34.18
N LYS A 259 1.39 26.94 -33.08
CA LYS A 259 2.72 27.28 -32.53
C LYS A 259 3.43 26.07 -31.92
N GLN A 260 2.71 25.21 -31.24
CA GLN A 260 3.21 23.98 -30.64
C GLN A 260 3.65 23.00 -31.73
N MET A 261 2.87 22.92 -32.83
CA MET A 261 3.24 22.11 -34.00
C MET A 261 4.45 22.66 -34.76
N GLN A 262 4.56 23.99 -34.90
CA GLN A 262 5.75 24.62 -35.48
C GLN A 262 7.01 24.33 -34.66
N LEU A 263 6.93 24.47 -33.34
CA LEU A 263 8.03 24.13 -32.43
C LEU A 263 8.39 22.64 -32.49
N LEU A 264 7.39 21.76 -32.53
CA LEU A 264 7.61 20.31 -32.65
C LEU A 264 8.35 19.95 -33.94
N ASN A 265 8.02 20.61 -35.05
CA ASN A 265 8.68 20.41 -36.34
C ASN A 265 10.12 20.94 -36.36
N GLN A 266 10.42 22.01 -35.62
CA GLN A 266 11.81 22.47 -35.43
C GLN A 266 12.61 21.45 -34.61
N LEU A 267 12.04 20.97 -33.50
CA LEU A 267 12.67 19.93 -32.67
C LEU A 267 12.92 18.63 -33.45
N LYS A 268 12.02 18.25 -34.35
CA LYS A 268 12.23 17.11 -35.26
C LYS A 268 13.50 17.27 -36.12
N GLN A 269 13.71 18.47 -36.68
CA GLN A 269 14.88 18.78 -37.49
C GLN A 269 16.15 18.79 -36.64
N GLU A 270 16.11 19.38 -35.44
CA GLU A 270 17.24 19.42 -34.50
C GLU A 270 17.62 18.03 -33.97
N TRP A 271 16.62 17.18 -33.71
CA TRP A 271 16.81 15.79 -33.25
C TRP A 271 17.13 14.82 -34.39
N ASN A 272 17.03 15.26 -35.64
CA ASN A 272 17.28 14.46 -36.84
C ASN A 272 16.43 13.16 -36.88
N ILE A 273 15.14 13.25 -36.53
CA ILE A 273 14.20 12.10 -36.46
C ILE A 273 13.05 12.13 -37.46
#